data_AF-A0A946MIK4-F1
#
_entry.id   AF-A0A946MIK4-F1
#
_cell.length_a   1.000
_cell.length_b   1.000
_cell.length_c   1.000
_cell.angle_alpha   90.00
_cell.angle_beta   90.00
_cell.angle_gamma   90.00
#
_symmetry.space_group_name_H-M   'P 1'
#
loop_
_entity.id
_entity.type
_entity.pdbx_description
1 polymer ?
#
loop_
_entity_poly.entity_id
_entity_poly.type
_entity_poly.pdbx_seq_one_letter_code
_entity_poly.pdbx_strand_id
1 'polypeptide(L)'
;MTHKTISKNSIEKIVKDALIIFQLVEDIPQLWDQSFNTYKTNCRRIPEYISEGRLKIAVVGVIKSGKSTFVNSLVGKELVKRGAGVITSITTRIRKGRKNQATFYFKSWDDINFQIQNALLFFPDEGTDNKLLNNFDIRRKNDRNYLKKAYQTLIKDFPDKKAQIRPEILLIK
;
A
#
# COMPACT_ATOMS: atom_id res chain seq x y z
N MET A 1 -28.43 -4.84 -28.17
CA MET A 1 -27.22 -5.11 -27.37
C MET A 1 -27.65 -5.79 -26.07
N THR A 2 -27.47 -7.10 -25.96
CA THR A 2 -27.89 -7.89 -24.80
C THR A 2 -26.86 -7.74 -23.67
N HIS A 3 -27.23 -7.03 -22.60
CA HIS A 3 -26.43 -6.98 -21.39
C HIS A 3 -26.40 -8.36 -20.75
N LYS A 4 -25.27 -9.07 -20.91
CA LYS A 4 -25.03 -10.36 -20.25
C LYS A 4 -24.73 -10.08 -18.78
N THR A 5 -25.76 -10.02 -17.95
CA THR A 5 -25.60 -9.82 -16.50
C THR A 5 -24.91 -11.05 -15.93
N ILE A 6 -23.61 -10.93 -15.62
CA ILE A 6 -22.84 -12.02 -15.00
C ILE A 6 -23.41 -12.26 -13.60
N SER A 7 -23.92 -13.46 -13.34
CA SER A 7 -24.47 -13.82 -12.04
C SER A 7 -23.36 -14.07 -11.02
N LYS A 8 -23.64 -13.83 -9.74
CA LYS A 8 -22.73 -14.13 -8.62
C LYS A 8 -22.19 -15.56 -8.67
N ASN A 9 -23.07 -16.52 -8.99
CA ASN A 9 -22.73 -17.94 -9.08
C ASN A 9 -21.70 -18.22 -10.21
N SER A 10 -21.75 -17.48 -11.31
CA SER A 10 -20.78 -17.62 -12.40
C SER A 10 -19.38 -17.15 -11.98
N ILE A 11 -19.28 -16.07 -11.22
CA ILE A 11 -17.98 -15.56 -10.75
C ILE A 11 -17.39 -16.50 -9.70
N GLU A 12 -18.20 -17.01 -8.77
CA GLU A 12 -17.76 -18.01 -7.79
C GLU A 12 -17.20 -19.26 -8.46
N LYS A 13 -17.86 -19.74 -9.54
CA LYS A 13 -17.36 -20.85 -10.34
C LYS A 13 -16.00 -20.55 -10.99
N ILE A 14 -15.87 -19.40 -11.66
CA ILE A 14 -14.61 -18.99 -12.29
C ILE A 14 -13.46 -18.92 -11.27
N VAL A 15 -13.72 -18.35 -10.09
CA VAL A 15 -12.71 -18.28 -9.02
C VAL A 15 -12.33 -19.68 -8.55
N LYS A 16 -13.30 -20.59 -8.37
CA LYS A 16 -13.04 -21.97 -7.98
C LYS A 16 -12.15 -22.67 -9.00
N ASP A 17 -12.47 -22.54 -10.29
CA ASP A 17 -11.71 -23.14 -11.39
C ASP A 17 -10.28 -22.57 -11.43
N ALA A 18 -10.13 -21.25 -11.28
CA ALA A 18 -8.81 -20.61 -11.20
C ALA A 18 -7.99 -21.13 -10.01
N LEU A 19 -8.59 -21.30 -8.83
CA LEU A 19 -7.91 -21.84 -7.65
C LEU A 19 -7.46 -23.29 -7.81
N ILE A 20 -8.21 -24.10 -8.57
CA ILE A 20 -7.79 -25.46 -8.93
C ILE A 20 -6.53 -25.40 -9.79
N ILE A 21 -6.49 -24.51 -10.80
CA ILE A 21 -5.29 -24.31 -11.63
C ILE A 21 -4.10 -23.88 -10.78
N PHE A 22 -4.29 -22.92 -9.86
CA PHE A 22 -3.24 -22.53 -8.91
C PHE A 22 -2.72 -23.71 -8.09
N GLN A 23 -3.57 -24.68 -7.75
CA GLN A 23 -3.15 -25.87 -7.00
C GLN A 23 -2.34 -26.84 -7.87
N LEU A 24 -2.77 -27.07 -9.11
CA LEU A 24 -2.05 -27.94 -10.05
C LEU A 24 -0.66 -27.41 -10.40
N VAL A 25 -0.49 -26.09 -10.49
CA VAL A 25 0.80 -25.46 -10.81
C VAL A 25 1.76 -25.52 -9.63
N GLU A 26 1.28 -25.57 -8.37
CA GLU A 26 2.15 -25.74 -7.19
C GLU A 26 2.85 -27.10 -7.18
N ASP A 27 2.23 -28.12 -7.76
CA ASP A 27 2.77 -29.48 -7.83
C ASP A 27 3.90 -29.60 -8.87
N ILE A 28 4.13 -28.57 -9.68
CA ILE A 28 5.21 -28.53 -10.67
C ILE A 28 6.34 -27.62 -10.18
N PRO A 29 7.51 -28.19 -9.81
CA PRO A 29 8.65 -27.41 -9.37
C PRO A 29 9.07 -26.38 -10.44
N GLN A 30 9.51 -25.19 -9.99
CA GLN A 30 10.04 -24.09 -10.82
C GLN A 30 9.03 -23.31 -11.69
N LEU A 31 7.72 -23.60 -11.63
CA LEU A 31 6.69 -22.84 -12.37
C LEU A 31 6.04 -21.70 -11.57
N TRP A 32 6.44 -21.49 -10.31
CA TRP A 32 5.84 -20.48 -9.44
C TRP A 32 6.90 -19.67 -8.67
N ASP A 33 6.55 -18.43 -8.34
CA ASP A 33 7.37 -17.46 -7.63
C ASP A 33 6.57 -16.76 -6.52
N GLN A 34 7.12 -15.70 -5.90
CA GLN A 34 6.38 -14.89 -4.93
C GLN A 34 5.16 -14.18 -5.55
N SER A 35 5.23 -13.79 -6.82
CA SER A 35 4.14 -13.15 -7.54
C SER A 35 2.94 -14.09 -7.66
N PHE A 36 3.19 -15.37 -7.98
CA PHE A 36 2.19 -16.42 -8.06
C PHE A 36 1.39 -16.57 -6.75
N ASN A 37 2.08 -16.60 -5.60
CA ASN A 37 1.43 -16.64 -4.29
C ASN A 37 0.56 -15.41 -4.02
N THR A 38 0.98 -14.24 -4.51
CA THR A 38 0.21 -13.00 -4.41
C THR A 38 -1.08 -13.10 -5.24
N TYR A 39 -0.99 -13.58 -6.48
CA TYR A 39 -2.17 -13.79 -7.33
C TYR A 39 -3.14 -14.83 -6.76
N LYS A 40 -2.63 -15.97 -6.27
CA LYS A 40 -3.43 -17.00 -5.59
C LYS A 40 -4.18 -16.42 -4.39
N THR A 41 -3.50 -15.63 -3.56
CA THR A 41 -4.10 -14.95 -2.40
C THR A 41 -5.18 -13.96 -2.83
N ASN A 42 -4.95 -13.18 -3.89
CA ASN A 42 -5.92 -12.24 -4.41
C ASN A 42 -7.16 -12.96 -4.95
N CYS A 43 -6.99 -14.04 -5.72
CA CYS A 43 -8.10 -14.86 -6.22
C CYS A 43 -8.93 -15.47 -5.08
N ARG A 44 -8.29 -15.97 -4.02
CA ARG A 44 -8.99 -16.49 -2.82
C ARG A 44 -9.88 -15.45 -2.15
N ARG A 45 -9.54 -14.16 -2.22
CA ARG A 45 -10.30 -13.07 -1.60
C ARG A 45 -11.49 -12.57 -2.43
N ILE A 46 -11.55 -12.89 -3.73
CA ILE A 46 -12.63 -12.42 -4.62
C ILE A 46 -14.02 -12.84 -4.10
N PRO A 47 -14.28 -14.09 -3.71
CA PRO A 47 -15.58 -14.52 -3.21
C PRO A 47 -15.94 -13.79 -1.91
N GLU A 48 -14.96 -13.54 -1.03
CA GLU A 48 -15.16 -12.76 0.19
C GLU A 48 -15.67 -11.35 -0.18
N TYR A 49 -15.01 -10.66 -1.12
CA TYR A 49 -15.43 -9.33 -1.55
C TYR A 49 -16.81 -9.30 -2.22
N ILE A 50 -17.19 -10.34 -2.96
CA ILE A 50 -18.51 -10.45 -3.56
C ILE A 50 -19.56 -10.73 -2.46
N SER A 51 -19.24 -11.60 -1.51
CA SER A 51 -20.12 -11.92 -0.37
C SER A 51 -20.32 -10.74 0.58
N GLU A 52 -19.32 -9.86 0.72
CA GLU A 52 -19.41 -8.64 1.51
C GLU A 52 -20.55 -7.75 1.03
N GLY A 53 -20.93 -7.82 -0.25
CA GLY A 53 -22.05 -7.05 -0.82
C GLY A 53 -21.83 -5.53 -0.71
N ARG A 54 -20.56 -5.09 -0.69
CA ARG A 54 -20.18 -3.70 -0.45
C ARG A 54 -19.57 -3.08 -1.69
N LEU A 55 -20.12 -1.94 -2.10
CA LEU A 55 -19.48 -1.07 -3.08
C LEU A 55 -18.33 -0.31 -2.42
N LYS A 56 -17.11 -0.53 -2.90
CA LYS A 56 -15.89 0.16 -2.45
C LYS A 56 -15.62 1.32 -3.40
N ILE A 57 -15.63 2.56 -2.88
CA ILE A 57 -15.34 3.78 -3.65
C ILE A 57 -14.01 4.34 -3.17
N ALA A 58 -13.05 4.47 -4.10
CA ALA A 58 -11.77 5.11 -3.83
C ALA A 58 -11.84 6.59 -4.22
N VAL A 59 -11.52 7.49 -3.28
CA VAL A 59 -11.42 8.94 -3.53
C VAL A 59 -9.94 9.30 -3.58
N VAL A 60 -9.45 9.63 -4.78
CA VAL A 60 -8.04 9.94 -5.05
C VAL A 60 -7.88 11.38 -5.54
N GLY A 61 -6.69 11.96 -5.37
CA GLY A 61 -6.40 13.33 -5.80
C GLY A 61 -5.29 13.98 -4.98
N VAL A 62 -4.74 15.07 -5.51
CA VAL A 62 -3.61 15.81 -4.92
C VAL A 62 -3.92 16.39 -3.53
N ILE A 63 -2.89 16.71 -2.76
CA ILE A 63 -3.05 17.30 -1.42
C ILE A 63 -3.86 18.60 -1.52
N LYS A 64 -4.75 18.85 -0.54
CA LYS A 64 -5.68 20.01 -0.48
C LYS A 64 -6.73 20.09 -1.61
N SER A 65 -6.94 19.06 -2.42
CA SER A 65 -7.98 19.03 -3.47
C SER A 65 -9.44 18.88 -2.96
N GLY A 66 -9.69 19.04 -1.66
CA GLY A 66 -11.05 18.94 -1.11
C GLY A 66 -11.60 17.52 -0.87
N LYS A 67 -10.78 16.46 -0.96
CA LYS A 67 -11.24 15.06 -0.76
C LYS A 67 -12.02 14.84 0.55
N SER A 68 -11.48 15.32 1.68
CA SER A 68 -12.16 15.20 2.98
C SER A 68 -13.47 15.98 3.02
N THR A 69 -13.54 17.12 2.32
CA THR A 69 -14.77 17.90 2.17
C THR A 69 -15.81 17.12 1.36
N PHE A 70 -15.42 16.56 0.21
CA PHE A 70 -16.28 15.72 -0.63
C PHE A 70 -16.84 14.53 0.14
N VAL A 71 -15.99 13.78 0.86
CA VAL A 71 -16.42 12.63 1.66
C VAL A 71 -17.40 13.05 2.76
N ASN A 72 -17.10 14.13 3.50
CA ASN A 72 -18.01 14.61 4.55
C ASN A 72 -19.36 15.08 3.98
N SER A 73 -19.36 15.74 2.82
CA SER A 73 -20.59 16.17 2.14
C SER A 73 -21.41 14.98 1.63
N LEU A 74 -20.76 13.98 1.03
CA LEU A 74 -21.40 12.75 0.55
C LEU A 74 -22.05 11.96 1.69
N VAL A 75 -21.40 11.95 2.87
CA VAL A 75 -21.92 11.24 4.05
C VAL A 75 -22.90 12.11 4.86
N GLY A 76 -22.98 13.42 4.60
CA GLY A 76 -23.86 14.35 5.31
C GLY A 76 -23.44 14.67 6.74
N LYS A 77 -22.20 14.38 7.13
CA LYS A 77 -21.65 14.66 8.47
C LYS A 77 -20.14 14.77 8.46
N GLU A 78 -19.61 15.44 9.48
CA GLU A 78 -18.16 15.64 9.62
C GLU A 78 -17.49 14.38 10.20
N LEU A 79 -16.93 13.55 9.32
CA LEU A 79 -16.26 12.29 9.69
C LEU A 79 -14.74 12.37 9.60
N VAL A 80 -14.23 13.03 8.57
CA VAL A 80 -12.79 13.18 8.33
C VAL A 80 -12.37 14.59 8.68
N LYS A 81 -11.29 14.74 9.45
CA LYS A 81 -10.74 16.05 9.79
C LYS A 81 -10.40 16.84 8.52
N ARG A 82 -10.74 18.12 8.55
CA ARG A 82 -10.37 19.14 7.55
C ARG A 82 -9.24 20.00 8.11
N GLY A 83 -8.36 20.51 7.27
CA GLY A 83 -7.34 21.47 7.68
C GLY A 83 -6.23 21.67 6.64
N ALA A 84 -5.48 22.75 6.80
CA ALA A 84 -4.40 23.13 5.90
C ALA A 84 -3.11 22.37 6.24
N GLY A 85 -2.89 21.20 5.61
CA GLY A 85 -1.68 20.39 5.79
C GLY A 85 -1.81 18.98 5.20
N VAL A 86 -0.75 18.17 5.28
CA VAL A 86 -0.82 16.72 4.98
C VAL A 86 -1.47 16.01 6.16
N ILE A 87 -2.79 16.06 6.25
CA ILE A 87 -3.56 15.50 7.37
C ILE A 87 -3.85 14.00 7.15
N THR A 88 -4.00 13.60 5.89
CA THR A 88 -4.35 12.22 5.50
C THR A 88 -3.16 11.54 4.82
N SER A 89 -2.08 11.28 5.57
CA SER A 89 -0.98 10.41 5.11
C SER A 89 -1.30 8.92 5.29
N ILE A 90 -2.39 8.59 5.99
CA ILE A 90 -2.83 7.22 6.29
C ILE A 90 -4.09 6.92 5.49
N THR A 91 -4.10 5.79 4.76
CA THR A 91 -5.29 5.29 4.08
C THR A 91 -6.42 5.06 5.07
N THR A 92 -7.46 5.88 4.98
CA THR A 92 -8.61 5.83 5.89
C THR A 92 -9.78 5.16 5.17
N ARG A 93 -10.29 4.07 5.74
CA ARG A 93 -11.48 3.37 5.24
C ARG A 93 -12.66 3.69 6.14
N ILE A 94 -13.74 4.18 5.53
CA ILE A 94 -14.98 4.53 6.25
C ILE A 94 -16.07 3.56 5.83
N ARG A 95 -16.79 3.01 6.80
CA ARG A 95 -17.96 2.15 6.54
C ARG A 95 -19.03 2.35 7.61
N LYS A 96 -20.28 2.06 7.25
CA LYS A 96 -21.36 1.96 8.23
C LYS A 96 -21.10 0.77 9.17
N GLY A 97 -21.30 1.01 10.47
CA GLY A 97 -21.19 0.01 11.54
C GLY A 97 -22.32 0.20 12.55
N ARG A 98 -22.49 -0.75 13.47
CA ARG A 98 -23.52 -0.68 14.53
C ARG A 98 -23.19 0.37 15.60
N LYS A 99 -21.91 0.63 15.83
CA LYS A 99 -21.39 1.61 16.79
C LYS A 99 -20.20 2.36 16.20
N ASN A 100 -19.90 3.53 16.75
CA ASN A 100 -18.69 4.28 16.40
C ASN A 100 -17.45 3.52 16.91
N GLN A 101 -16.57 3.13 16.00
CA GLN A 101 -15.34 2.42 16.32
C GLN A 101 -14.26 2.78 15.29
N ALA A 102 -13.01 2.90 15.75
CA ALA A 102 -11.83 2.99 14.91
C ALA A 102 -10.99 1.73 15.12
N THR A 103 -10.47 1.17 14.03
CA THR A 103 -9.52 0.05 14.06
C THR A 103 -8.26 0.50 13.35
N PHE A 104 -7.13 0.40 14.05
CA PHE A 104 -5.82 0.72 13.48
C PHE A 104 -5.14 -0.57 13.03
N TYR A 105 -4.67 -0.56 11.79
CA TYR A 105 -3.86 -1.64 11.25
C TYR A 105 -2.45 -1.10 11.10
N PHE A 106 -1.55 -1.64 11.93
CA PHE A 106 -0.13 -1.34 11.86
C PHE A 106 0.54 -2.38 10.99
N LYS A 107 1.53 -1.96 10.20
CA LYS A 107 2.44 -2.88 9.51
C LYS A 107 3.26 -3.65 10.56
N SER A 108 3.62 -4.89 10.23
CA SER A 108 4.58 -5.64 11.04
C SER A 108 5.97 -4.98 10.96
N TRP A 109 6.85 -5.30 11.90
CA TRP A 109 8.25 -4.86 11.80
C TRP A 109 8.92 -5.40 10.53
N ASP A 110 8.59 -6.61 10.12
CA ASP A 110 9.12 -7.22 8.91
C ASP A 110 8.71 -6.44 7.66
N ASP A 111 7.43 -6.06 7.56
CA ASP A 111 6.92 -5.23 6.46
C ASP A 111 7.58 -3.84 6.42
N ILE A 112 7.75 -3.23 7.60
CA ILE A 112 8.40 -1.92 7.74
C ILE A 112 9.86 -2.02 7.28
N ASN A 113 10.60 -3.00 7.79
CA ASN A 113 12.00 -3.20 7.48
C ASN A 113 12.21 -3.54 6.01
N PHE A 114 11.39 -4.42 5.44
CA PHE A 114 11.42 -4.77 4.02
C PHE A 114 11.19 -3.54 3.11
N GLN A 115 10.24 -2.68 3.46
CA GLN A 115 9.99 -1.46 2.68
C GLN A 115 11.13 -0.46 2.77
N ILE A 116 11.72 -0.28 3.96
CA ILE A 116 12.88 0.60 4.14
C ILE A 116 14.08 0.05 3.37
N GLN A 117 14.34 -1.26 3.45
CA GLN A 117 15.41 -1.92 2.71
C GLN A 117 15.27 -1.72 1.20
N ASN A 118 14.07 -1.91 0.64
CA ASN A 118 13.84 -1.66 -0.78
C ASN A 118 14.01 -0.18 -1.15
N ALA A 119 13.62 0.75 -0.27
CA ALA A 119 13.82 2.17 -0.50
C ALA A 119 15.32 2.54 -0.49
N LEU A 120 16.11 1.93 0.39
CA LEU A 120 17.56 2.15 0.51
C LEU A 120 18.33 1.77 -0.76
N LEU A 121 17.82 0.87 -1.59
CA LEU A 121 18.42 0.55 -2.91
C LEU A 121 18.50 1.76 -3.85
N PHE A 122 17.67 2.78 -3.63
CA PHE A 122 17.63 3.99 -4.44
C PHE A 122 18.45 5.14 -3.84
N PHE A 123 19.09 4.94 -2.68
CA PHE A 123 19.88 5.99 -2.04
C PHE A 123 21.28 6.05 -2.66
N PRO A 124 21.90 7.25 -2.71
CA PRO A 124 23.25 7.40 -3.24
C PRO A 124 24.24 6.54 -2.46
N ASP A 125 25.05 5.78 -3.19
CA ASP A 125 25.93 4.76 -2.63
C ASP A 125 27.28 5.38 -2.21
N GLU A 126 27.47 5.61 -0.91
CA GLU A 126 28.76 6.02 -0.33
C GLU A 126 29.45 4.84 0.38
N GLY A 127 29.56 3.69 -0.30
CA GLY A 127 30.25 2.51 0.22
C GLY A 127 29.36 1.63 1.08
N THR A 128 28.13 1.40 0.63
CA THR A 128 27.18 0.55 1.35
C THR A 128 27.66 -0.89 1.33
N ASP A 129 27.98 -1.41 2.51
CA ASP A 129 28.27 -2.83 2.67
C ASP A 129 26.98 -3.60 2.35
N ASN A 130 26.92 -4.31 1.21
CA ASN A 130 25.73 -5.05 0.75
C ASN A 130 25.16 -6.01 1.83
N LYS A 131 26.00 -6.41 2.80
CA LYS A 131 25.59 -7.17 3.99
C LYS A 131 24.65 -6.41 4.94
N LEU A 132 24.80 -5.09 5.08
CA LEU A 132 23.96 -4.26 5.95
C LEU A 132 22.58 -4.01 5.34
N LEU A 133 22.50 -3.89 4.00
CA LEU A 133 21.21 -3.77 3.30
C LEU A 133 20.38 -5.05 3.49
N ASN A 134 21.00 -6.22 3.37
CA ASN A 134 20.30 -7.51 3.42
C ASN A 134 19.74 -7.89 4.80
N ASN A 135 20.14 -7.22 5.87
CA ASN A 135 19.69 -7.50 7.23
C ASN A 135 19.31 -6.22 8.00
N PHE A 136 18.78 -5.22 7.30
CA PHE A 136 18.37 -3.96 7.90
C PHE A 136 17.21 -4.17 8.91
N ASP A 137 17.32 -3.59 10.10
CA ASP A 137 16.24 -3.55 11.08
C ASP A 137 16.19 -2.19 11.80
N ILE A 138 15.11 -1.44 11.58
CA ILE A 138 14.91 -0.09 12.14
C ILE A 138 14.94 -0.07 13.68
N ARG A 139 14.75 -1.21 14.33
CA ARG A 139 14.82 -1.34 15.80
C ARG A 139 16.26 -1.28 16.30
N ARG A 140 17.27 -1.54 15.46
CA ARG A 140 18.70 -1.48 15.82
C ARG A 140 19.25 -0.05 15.70
N LYS A 141 20.02 0.39 16.71
CA LYS A 141 20.57 1.76 16.76
C LYS A 141 21.53 2.04 15.60
N ASN A 142 22.35 1.06 15.23
CA ASN A 142 23.34 1.21 14.16
C ASN A 142 22.64 1.43 12.81
N ASP A 143 21.60 0.64 12.52
CA ASP A 143 20.81 0.73 11.29
C ASP A 143 20.07 2.08 11.20
N ARG A 144 19.54 2.59 12.32
CA ARG A 144 18.98 3.95 12.37
C ARG A 144 20.02 5.03 12.08
N ASN A 145 21.23 4.89 12.62
CA ASN A 145 22.31 5.85 12.35
C ASN A 145 22.74 5.81 10.88
N TYR A 146 22.81 4.62 10.28
CA TYR A 146 23.07 4.44 8.86
C TYR A 146 21.97 5.11 8.01
N LEU A 147 20.70 4.79 8.27
CA LEU A 147 19.56 5.41 7.56
C LEU A 147 19.59 6.94 7.65
N LYS A 148 19.94 7.48 8.82
CA LYS A 148 20.07 8.93 9.02
C LYS A 148 21.19 9.53 8.17
N LYS A 149 22.34 8.88 8.07
CA LYS A 149 23.46 9.32 7.21
C LYS A 149 23.06 9.28 5.74
N ALA A 150 22.50 8.16 5.28
CA ALA A 150 22.05 7.99 3.89
C ALA A 150 21.02 9.07 3.51
N TYR A 151 20.07 9.37 4.39
CA TYR A 151 19.10 10.45 4.20
C TYR A 151 19.74 11.84 4.15
N GLN A 152 20.75 12.11 4.98
CA GLN A 152 21.48 13.38 4.95
C GLN A 152 22.26 13.58 3.65
N THR A 153 22.89 12.53 3.13
CA THR A 153 23.57 12.56 1.82
C THR A 153 22.57 12.85 0.71
N LEU A 154 21.44 12.14 0.67
CA LEU A 154 20.37 12.39 -0.30
C LEU A 154 19.87 13.85 -0.28
N ILE A 155 19.69 14.44 0.92
CA ILE A 155 19.29 15.85 1.04
C ILE A 155 20.40 16.79 0.53
N LYS A 156 21.67 16.48 0.82
CA LYS A 156 22.81 17.31 0.42
C LYS A 156 22.98 17.34 -1.09
N ASP A 157 22.79 16.20 -1.75
CA ASP A 157 22.95 16.04 -3.19
C ASP A 157 21.73 16.55 -3.97
N PHE A 158 20.64 16.93 -3.28
CA PHE A 158 19.45 17.49 -3.90
C PHE A 158 19.73 18.92 -4.42
N PRO A 159 19.59 19.18 -5.74
CA PRO A 159 20.17 20.37 -6.38
C PRO A 159 19.43 21.69 -6.09
N ASP A 160 18.30 21.69 -5.38
CA ASP A 160 17.48 22.90 -5.23
C ASP A 160 16.90 23.08 -3.82
N LYS A 161 17.58 23.89 -3.01
CA LYS A 161 17.08 24.34 -1.68
C LYS A 161 16.15 25.55 -1.78
N LYS A 162 16.02 26.17 -2.96
CA LYS A 162 15.27 27.43 -3.18
C LYS A 162 13.86 27.20 -3.71
N ALA A 163 13.64 26.17 -4.53
CA ALA A 163 12.30 25.67 -4.77
C ALA A 163 11.82 24.99 -3.48
N GLN A 164 10.62 25.28 -2.98
CA GLN A 164 10.04 24.62 -1.79
C GLN A 164 9.73 23.12 -2.00
N ILE A 165 10.49 22.44 -2.87
CA ILE A 165 10.40 21.02 -3.14
C ILE A 165 11.16 20.32 -2.01
N ARG A 166 10.37 19.88 -1.03
CA ARG A 166 10.82 19.04 0.06
C ARG A 166 11.28 17.69 -0.51
N PRO A 167 12.47 17.17 -0.13
CA PRO A 167 12.96 15.87 -0.60
C PRO A 167 12.01 14.70 -0.27
N GLU A 168 11.10 14.90 0.69
CA GLU A 168 9.99 13.99 1.00
C GLU A 168 8.95 13.85 -0.13
N ILE A 169 9.03 14.69 -1.18
CA ILE A 169 8.20 14.67 -2.38
C ILE A 169 9.06 14.22 -3.57
N LEU A 170 9.70 13.05 -3.46
CA LEU A 170 10.33 12.41 -4.61
C LEU A 170 9.26 11.66 -5.40
N LEU A 171 8.86 12.23 -6.54
CA LEU A 171 8.07 11.51 -7.55
C LEU A 171 9.07 10.76 -8.44
N ILE A 172 9.30 9.48 -8.12
CA ILE A 172 9.97 8.57 -9.06
C ILE A 172 8.96 8.33 -10.19
N LYS A 173 9.26 8.85 -11.38
CA LYS A 173 8.55 8.50 -12.62
C LYS A 173 9.11 7.22 -13.20
#